data_AF-A0A0Q5BVG7-F1
#
_entry.id   AF-A0A0Q5BVG7-F1
#
_cell.length_a   1.000
_cell.length_b   1.000
_cell.length_c   1.000
_cell.angle_alpha   90.00
_cell.angle_beta   90.00
_cell.angle_gamma   90.00
#
_symmetry.space_group_name_H-M   'P 1'
#
loop_
_entity.id
_entity.type
_entity.pdbx_description
1 polymer ?
#
loop_
_entity_poly.entity_id
_entity_poly.type
_entity_poly.pdbx_seq_one_letter_code
_entity_poly.pdbx_strand_id
1 'polypeptide(L)' 'MYTTSYPEGGTWVHGVSNGDVLSSYNHPSRKHRASIDNGWLQSTGCKNPKVNAGIFGKARMWQTDYAYYAFC' A
#
# COMPACT_ATOMS: atom_id res chain seq x y z
N MET A 1 -3.46 10.15 9.27
CA MET A 1 -2.62 10.86 8.28
C MET A 1 -1.76 9.82 7.59
N TYR A 2 -1.51 9.96 6.29
CA TYR A 2 -0.60 9.06 5.57
C TYR A 2 0.86 9.42 5.82
N THR A 3 1.70 8.40 5.81
CA THR A 3 3.15 8.49 5.96
C THR A 3 3.81 8.12 4.65
N THR A 4 4.85 8.86 4.28
CA THR A 4 5.71 8.50 3.14
C THR A 4 7.02 7.91 3.67
N SER A 5 7.46 6.80 3.09
CA SER A 5 8.69 6.10 3.42
C SER A 5 9.41 5.70 2.14
N TYR A 6 10.72 5.42 2.23
CA TYR A 6 11.54 5.06 1.07
C TYR A 6 12.17 3.66 1.18
N PRO A 7 11.39 2.60 1.41
CA PRO A 7 11.95 1.27 1.62
C PRO A 7 12.48 0.68 0.32
N GLU A 8 13.64 0.02 0.42
CA GLU A 8 14.29 -0.75 -0.65
C GLU A 8 14.54 0.06 -1.93
N GLY A 9 14.61 1.39 -1.84
CA GLY A 9 14.82 2.29 -2.98
C GLY A 9 13.55 2.66 -3.77
N GLY A 10 12.37 2.24 -3.31
CA GLY A 10 11.08 2.70 -3.81
C GLY A 10 10.47 3.80 -2.93
N THR A 11 9.37 4.39 -3.39
CA THR A 11 8.55 5.34 -2.62
C THR A 11 7.27 4.64 -2.16
N TRP A 12 7.01 4.64 -0.86
CA TRP A 12 5.82 4.04 -0.26
C TRP A 12 5.00 5.08 0.51
N VAL A 13 3.73 5.23 0.15
CA VAL A 13 2.76 6.05 0.87
C VAL A 13 1.74 5.12 1.54
N HIS A 14 1.61 5.20 2.86
CA HIS A 14 0.81 4.26 3.63
C HIS A 14 0.19 4.84 4.90
N GLY A 15 -0.80 4.16 5.44
CA GLY A 15 -1.43 4.47 6.73
C GLY A 15 -2.92 4.70 6.63
N VAL A 16 -3.50 5.28 7.68
CA VAL A 16 -4.95 5.53 7.79
C VAL A 16 -5.22 7.03 7.88
N SER A 17 -6.15 7.54 7.08
CA SER A 17 -6.59 8.94 7.11
C SER A 17 -8.07 9.05 6.76
N ASN A 18 -8.83 9.84 7.53
CA ASN A 18 -10.26 10.08 7.30
C ASN A 18 -11.11 8.81 7.12
N GLY A 19 -10.78 7.73 7.84
CA GLY A 19 -11.49 6.46 7.73
C GLY A 19 -11.15 5.64 6.48
N ASP A 20 -10.05 5.96 5.80
CA ASP A 20 -9.51 5.18 4.68
C ASP A 20 -8.10 4.68 5.02
N VAL A 21 -7.85 3.41 4.76
CA VAL A 21 -6.50 2.83 4.74
C VAL A 21 -5.96 2.88 3.32
N LEU A 22 -4.70 3.29 3.18
CA LEU A 22 -4.00 3.40 1.90
C LEU A 22 -2.70 2.60 1.95
N SER A 23 -2.39 1.91 0.85
CA SER A 23 -1.04 1.48 0.53
C SER A 23 -0.74 1.79 -0.93
N SER A 24 0.31 2.56 -1.18
CA SER A 24 0.75 2.94 -2.52
C SER A 24 2.26 2.85 -2.63
N TYR A 25 2.77 1.91 -3.41
CA TYR A 25 4.20 1.70 -3.60
C TYR A 25 4.60 1.88 -5.06
N ASN A 26 5.74 2.55 -5.28
CA ASN A 26 6.36 2.69 -6.59
C ASN A 26 7.86 2.38 -6.49
N HIS A 27 8.33 1.39 -7.25
CA HIS A 27 9.74 1.02 -7.31
C HIS A 27 10.35 1.28 -8.71
N PRO A 28 11.56 1.86 -8.82
CA PRO A 28 12.14 2.24 -10.11
C PRO A 28 12.55 1.06 -11.01
N SER A 29 12.89 -0.10 -10.43
CA SER A 29 13.47 -1.23 -11.18
C SER A 29 12.85 -2.62 -10.91
N ARG A 30 11.92 -2.76 -9.97
CA ARG A 30 11.39 -4.07 -9.54
C ARG A 30 9.89 -4.11 -9.73
N LYS A 31 9.36 -5.25 -10.15
CA LYS A 31 7.92 -5.49 -10.13
C LYS A 31 7.46 -5.54 -8.69
N HIS A 32 6.31 -4.96 -8.43
CA HIS A 32 5.84 -4.80 -7.06
C HIS A 32 4.32 -4.71 -7.01
N ARG A 33 3.78 -4.89 -5.80
CA ARG A 33 2.35 -4.74 -5.52
C ARG A 33 2.16 -4.04 -4.18
N ALA A 34 0.98 -3.46 -4.01
CA ALA A 34 0.53 -2.94 -2.73
C ALA A 34 -0.65 -3.77 -2.22
N SER A 35 -0.80 -3.82 -0.91
CA SER A 35 -1.92 -4.49 -0.27
C SER A 35 -2.35 -3.75 0.98
N ILE A 36 -3.61 -3.91 1.34
CA ILE A 36 -4.17 -3.44 2.61
C ILE A 36 -4.90 -4.59 3.27
N ASP A 37 -4.96 -4.57 4.59
CA ASP A 37 -5.82 -5.44 5.38
C ASP A 37 -6.63 -4.56 6.33
N ASN A 38 -7.93 -4.45 6.06
CA ASN A 38 -8.93 -3.77 6.88
C ASN A 38 -9.97 -4.76 7.41
N GLY A 39 -9.52 -5.95 7.79
CA GLY A 39 -10.36 -7.12 8.05
C GLY A 39 -10.63 -7.95 6.80
N TRP A 40 -10.17 -7.48 5.63
CA TRP A 40 -10.11 -8.22 4.38
C TRP A 40 -8.80 -7.88 3.69
N LEU A 41 -8.03 -8.91 3.34
CA LEU A 41 -6.83 -8.71 2.55
C LEU A 41 -7.21 -8.35 1.12
N GLN A 42 -6.83 -7.16 0.69
CA GLN A 42 -7.00 -6.68 -0.68
C GLN A 42 -5.64 -6.31 -1.25
N SER A 43 -5.37 -6.74 -2.47
CA SER A 43 -4.08 -6.51 -3.12
C SER A 43 -4.23 -6.08 -4.56
N THR A 44 -3.34 -5.21 -5.01
CA THR A 44 -3.17 -5.00 -6.45
C THR A 44 -2.54 -6.24 -7.08
N GLY A 45 -2.75 -6.43 -8.39
CA GLY A 45 -1.85 -7.26 -9.17
C GLY A 45 -0.42 -6.68 -9.19
N CYS A 46 0.54 -7.49 -9.62
CA CYS A 46 1.91 -7.03 -9.83
C CYS A 46 1.96 -5.92 -10.88
N LYS A 47 2.58 -4.80 -10.53
CA LYS A 47 2.84 -3.68 -11.41
C LYS A 47 4.28 -3.70 -11.88
N ASN A 48 4.47 -3.23 -13.10
CA ASN A 48 5.80 -3.07 -13.70
C ASN A 48 6.60 -1.98 -12.95
N PRO A 49 7.93 -1.98 -13.06
CA PRO A 49 8.75 -0.90 -12.53
C PRO A 49 8.26 0.47 -13.01
N LYS A 50 8.37 1.49 -12.16
CA LYS A 50 7.91 2.88 -12.39
C LYS A 50 6.40 3.06 -12.54
N VAL A 51 5.62 2.00 -12.36
CA VAL A 51 4.15 2.06 -12.32
C VAL A 51 3.72 1.98 -10.87
N ASN A 52 2.99 2.98 -10.40
CA ASN A 52 2.48 2.99 -9.03
C ASN A 52 1.48 1.85 -8.79
N ALA A 53 1.75 1.02 -7.79
CA ALA A 53 0.81 0.04 -7.25
C ALA A 53 0.09 0.68 -6.05
N GLY A 54 -1.16 1.12 -6.25
CA GLY A 54 -1.95 1.78 -5.22
C GLY A 54 -3.27 1.06 -4.96
N ILE A 55 -3.62 0.89 -3.69
CA ILE A 55 -4.93 0.41 -3.24
C ILE A 55 -5.34 1.13 -1.96
N PHE A 56 -6.64 1.44 -1.85
CA PHE A 56 -7.24 2.00 -0.65
C PHE A 56 -8.54 1.27 -0.33
N GLY A 57 -8.95 1.35 0.93
CA GLY A 57 -10.18 0.74 1.41
C GLY A 57 -10.66 1.45 2.67
N LYS A 58 -11.93 1.21 3.05
CA LYS A 58 -12.51 1.81 4.25
C LYS A 58 -11.92 1.17 5.50
N ALA A 59 -11.35 1.99 6.39
CA ALA A 59 -10.96 1.57 7.72
C ALA A 59 -12.19 1.07 8.49
N ARG A 60 -12.02 0.03 9.31
CA ARG A 60 -13.12 -0.52 10.12
C ARG A 60 -12.95 -0.11 11.59
N MET A 61 -14.05 0.29 12.22
CA MET A 61 -14.05 0.58 13.66
C MET A 61 -13.60 -0.65 14.44
N TRP A 62 -12.74 -0.43 15.45
CA TRP A 62 -12.23 -1.44 16.37
C TRP A 62 -11.35 -2.52 15.74
N GLN A 63 -10.81 -2.28 14.54
CA GLN A 63 -9.77 -3.11 13.94
C GLN A 63 -8.48 -2.33 13.73
N THR A 64 -7.36 -3.04 13.75
CA THR A 64 -6.08 -2.50 13.28
C THR A 64 -6.02 -2.72 11.78
N ASP A 65 -5.96 -1.63 11.01
CA ASP A 65 -5.72 -1.71 9.58
C ASP A 65 -4.21 -1.80 9.31
N TYR A 66 -3.84 -2.60 8.32
CA TYR A 66 -2.45 -2.75 7.88
C TYR A 66 -2.30 -2.35 6.42
N ALA A 67 -1.14 -1.77 6.13
CA ALA A 67 -0.70 -1.46 4.78
C ALA A 67 0.59 -2.22 4.50
N TYR A 68 0.66 -2.85 3.33
CA TYR A 68 1.80 -3.65 2.92
C TYR A 68 2.25 -3.26 1.50
N TYR A 69 3.52 -3.50 1.24
CA TYR A 69 4.06 -3.58 -0.11
C TYR A 69 4.84 -4.89 -0.24
N ALA A 70 4.96 -5.41 -1.46
CA ALA A 70 5.76 -6.60 -1.72
C ALA A 70 6.32 -6.57 -3.13
N PHE A 71 7.48 -7.19 -3.33
CA PHE A 71 7.97 -7.46 -4.66
C PHE A 71 7.28 -8.67 -5.30
N CYS A 72 7.21 -8.59 -6.62
CA CYS A 72 7.04 -9.72 -7.50
C CYS A 72 8.38 -9.94 -8.24
#